data_AF-A0A9P7G5D4-F1
#
_entry.id   AF-A0A9P7G5D4-F1
#
_cell.length_a   1.000
_cell.length_b   1.000
_cell.length_c   1.000
_cell.angle_alpha   90.00
_cell.angle_beta   90.00
_cell.angle_gamma   90.00
#
_symmetry.space_group_name_H-M   'P 1'
#
loop_
_entity.id
_entity.type
_entity.pdbx_description
1 polymer ?
#
loop_
_entity_poly.entity_id
_entity_poly.type
_entity_poly.pdbx_seq_one_letter_code
_entity_poly.pdbx_strand_id
1 'polypeptide(L)'
;MPRSKTLDLLPSNTGHSRSLLKSIASSEDICDYDAVILIEQEGLHATDLRTLSPSSKLVQILSESSSQRQFQYLSPVANLANTAENIATRCGSDLVTLTPGSNPGHYTHDSRNVVNIKLPSLENQSGGTRKDKVALYSSQLADELAYLATTYPNHLVVYTGTLPSHAPELSFAAQHAARQVPTSPVFDAVYAQAPKNVTLPAGGILHRYQLLTPGIITVLLVAFFVLFPIVLFGFKALASIQSPLRVEAPKGFSSQDKKIQ
;
A
#
# COMPACT_ATOMS: atom_id res chain seq x y z
N MET A 1 -16.49 23.52 8.46
CA MET A 1 -17.38 22.43 8.02
C MET A 1 -17.52 21.43 9.16
N PRO A 2 -18.73 20.93 9.44
CA PRO A 2 -18.94 19.95 10.50
C PRO A 2 -18.35 18.59 10.08
N ARG A 3 -17.41 18.10 10.86
CA ARG A 3 -16.86 16.74 10.74
C ARG A 3 -17.85 15.78 11.39
N SER A 4 -18.34 14.76 10.66
CA SER A 4 -19.26 13.78 11.26
C SER A 4 -18.54 12.98 12.35
N LYS A 5 -19.09 13.07 13.56
CA LYS A 5 -18.63 12.32 14.74
C LYS A 5 -18.88 10.82 14.55
N THR A 6 -19.93 10.46 13.81
CA THR A 6 -20.32 9.07 13.59
C THR A 6 -19.39 8.35 12.62
N LEU A 7 -18.89 9.06 11.59
CA LEU A 7 -17.88 8.51 10.67
C LEU A 7 -16.53 8.26 11.37
N ASP A 8 -16.18 9.07 12.38
CA ASP A 8 -14.99 8.87 13.21
C ASP A 8 -15.07 7.60 14.08
N LEU A 9 -16.27 7.13 14.40
CA LEU A 9 -16.51 5.94 15.19
C LEU A 9 -16.58 4.65 14.35
N LEU A 10 -16.56 4.75 13.02
CA LEU A 10 -16.61 3.57 12.16
C LEU A 10 -15.31 2.78 12.23
N PRO A 11 -15.38 1.45 12.45
CA PRO A 11 -14.19 0.62 12.47
C PRO A 11 -13.51 0.61 11.10
N SER A 12 -12.20 0.82 11.08
CA SER A 12 -11.39 0.77 9.85
C SER A 12 -11.24 -0.65 9.27
N ASN A 13 -11.73 -1.67 9.98
CA ASN A 13 -11.56 -3.08 9.60
C ASN A 13 -12.70 -3.58 8.71
N THR A 14 -12.37 -4.07 7.52
CA THR A 14 -13.32 -4.49 6.49
C THR A 14 -13.85 -5.92 6.64
N GLY A 15 -13.47 -6.64 7.72
CA GLY A 15 -13.97 -7.98 8.05
C GLY A 15 -15.49 -8.07 8.17
N HIS A 16 -16.18 -6.94 8.36
CA HIS A 16 -17.65 -6.83 8.30
C HIS A 16 -18.10 -5.70 7.35
N SER A 17 -17.56 -5.67 6.14
CA SER A 17 -17.89 -4.68 5.09
C SER A 17 -19.39 -4.39 4.93
N ARG A 18 -20.26 -5.41 5.01
CA ARG A 18 -21.72 -5.24 4.98
C ARG A 18 -22.28 -4.48 6.19
N SER A 19 -21.81 -4.77 7.40
CA SER A 19 -22.29 -4.05 8.59
C SER A 19 -21.78 -2.61 8.60
N LEU A 20 -20.59 -2.36 8.03
CA LEU A 20 -20.03 -1.03 7.86
C LEU A 20 -20.87 -0.16 6.92
N LEU A 21 -21.12 -0.62 5.68
CA LEU A 21 -21.95 0.13 4.73
C LEU A 21 -23.37 0.33 5.27
N LYS A 22 -23.93 -0.68 5.96
CA LYS A 22 -25.22 -0.56 6.62
C LYS A 22 -25.19 0.49 7.74
N SER A 23 -24.13 0.52 8.54
CA SER A 23 -23.94 1.51 9.62
C SER A 23 -23.79 2.93 9.08
N ILE A 24 -23.10 3.10 7.94
CA ILE A 24 -22.99 4.38 7.23
C ILE A 24 -24.37 4.81 6.73
N ALA A 25 -25.07 3.93 6.01
CA ALA A 25 -26.40 4.22 5.48
C ALA A 25 -27.46 4.47 6.56
N SER A 26 -27.29 3.92 7.77
CA SER A 26 -28.19 4.13 8.91
C SER A 26 -27.80 5.32 9.80
N SER A 27 -26.64 5.94 9.61
CA SER A 27 -26.21 7.11 10.39
C SER A 27 -27.16 8.29 10.15
N GLU A 28 -27.59 8.99 11.19
CA GLU A 28 -28.48 10.17 11.04
C GLU A 28 -27.75 11.34 10.38
N ASP A 29 -26.48 11.56 10.74
CA ASP A 29 -25.62 12.62 10.19
C ASP A 29 -25.42 12.55 8.66
N ILE A 30 -25.68 11.38 8.03
CA ILE A 30 -25.43 11.22 6.59
C ILE A 30 -26.37 12.08 5.73
N CYS A 31 -27.55 12.41 6.26
CA CYS A 31 -28.53 13.25 5.57
C CYS A 31 -28.27 14.75 5.79
N ASP A 32 -27.27 15.13 6.57
CA ASP A 32 -26.86 16.54 6.77
C ASP A 32 -25.90 17.03 5.69
N TYR A 33 -25.36 16.11 4.87
CA TYR A 33 -24.49 16.44 3.74
C TYR A 33 -25.30 16.85 2.51
N ASP A 34 -24.78 17.84 1.76
CA ASP A 34 -25.35 18.28 0.49
C ASP A 34 -25.12 17.23 -0.61
N ALA A 35 -23.98 16.54 -0.54
CA ALA A 35 -23.68 15.42 -1.40
C ALA A 35 -22.96 14.27 -0.68
N VAL A 36 -23.36 13.04 -1.02
CA VAL A 36 -22.67 11.81 -0.58
C VAL A 36 -22.08 11.13 -1.80
N ILE A 37 -20.75 11.15 -1.91
CA ILE A 37 -20.00 10.64 -3.05
C ILE A 37 -19.44 9.27 -2.68
N LEU A 38 -19.96 8.24 -3.32
CA LEU A 38 -19.57 6.85 -3.13
C LEU A 38 -18.76 6.41 -4.35
N ILE A 39 -17.50 6.03 -4.13
CA ILE A 39 -16.57 5.64 -5.21
C ILE A 39 -16.25 4.17 -5.03
N GLU A 40 -16.46 3.39 -6.08
CA GLU A 40 -16.10 1.98 -6.15
C GLU A 40 -15.03 1.76 -7.21
N GLN A 41 -13.90 1.18 -6.83
CA GLN A 41 -12.87 0.75 -7.78
C GLN A 41 -12.52 -0.73 -7.59
N GLU A 42 -12.75 -1.52 -8.62
CA GLU A 42 -12.44 -2.94 -8.60
C GLU A 42 -10.93 -3.20 -8.70
N GLY A 43 -10.44 -4.06 -7.81
CA GLY A 43 -9.03 -4.44 -7.72
C GLY A 43 -8.15 -3.39 -7.03
N LEU A 44 -8.70 -2.32 -6.46
CA LEU A 44 -7.90 -1.28 -5.79
C LEU A 44 -7.30 -1.77 -4.45
N HIS A 45 -5.98 -1.64 -4.30
CA HIS A 45 -5.23 -1.96 -3.08
C HIS A 45 -4.83 -0.67 -2.35
N ALA A 46 -4.78 -0.73 -1.01
CA ALA A 46 -4.09 0.25 -0.16
C ALA A 46 -2.75 0.74 -0.73
N THR A 47 -1.96 -0.21 -1.23
CA THR A 47 -0.61 0.04 -1.72
C THR A 47 -0.64 0.91 -2.96
N ASP A 48 -1.63 0.76 -3.83
CA ASP A 48 -1.75 1.60 -5.03
C ASP A 48 -1.93 3.06 -4.64
N LEU A 49 -2.83 3.34 -3.70
CA LEU A 49 -3.07 4.70 -3.20
C LEU A 49 -1.87 5.25 -2.41
N ARG A 50 -1.16 4.40 -1.66
CA ARG A 50 0.08 4.80 -0.98
C ARG A 50 1.24 5.08 -1.93
N THR A 51 1.25 4.44 -3.10
CA THR A 51 2.27 4.67 -4.14
C THR A 51 1.97 5.86 -5.05
N LEU A 52 0.79 6.47 -4.92
CA LEU A 52 0.49 7.73 -5.60
C LEU A 52 1.42 8.83 -5.08
N SER A 53 1.79 9.74 -5.98
CA SER A 53 2.56 10.92 -5.57
C SER A 53 1.73 11.73 -4.56
N PRO A 54 2.33 12.20 -3.45
CA PRO A 54 1.66 13.14 -2.54
C PRO A 54 1.20 14.43 -3.23
N SER A 55 1.87 14.81 -4.34
CA SER A 55 1.50 15.94 -5.19
C SER A 55 0.38 15.64 -6.19
N SER A 56 -0.16 14.42 -6.21
CA SER A 56 -1.29 14.11 -7.09
C SER A 56 -2.53 14.84 -6.62
N LYS A 57 -3.30 15.40 -7.57
CA LYS A 57 -4.54 16.13 -7.29
C LYS A 57 -5.52 15.31 -6.45
N LEU A 58 -5.61 14.00 -6.73
CA LEU A 58 -6.50 13.11 -5.98
C LEU A 58 -6.13 13.06 -4.50
N VAL A 59 -4.84 12.89 -4.18
CA VAL A 59 -4.37 12.84 -2.79
C VAL A 59 -4.62 14.17 -2.10
N GLN A 60 -4.40 15.30 -2.78
CA GLN A 60 -4.71 16.62 -2.25
C GLN A 60 -6.20 16.79 -1.94
N ILE A 61 -7.08 16.54 -2.92
CA ILE A 61 -8.54 16.66 -2.78
C ILE A 61 -9.05 15.75 -1.66
N LEU A 62 -8.57 14.51 -1.60
CA LEU A 62 -8.91 13.59 -0.53
C LEU A 62 -8.46 14.15 0.81
N SER A 63 -7.20 14.57 0.95
CA SER A 63 -6.66 15.15 2.19
C SER A 63 -7.35 16.43 2.66
N GLU A 64 -7.83 17.24 1.72
CA GLU A 64 -8.55 18.50 1.97
C GLU A 64 -10.03 18.27 2.28
N SER A 65 -10.60 17.15 1.87
CA SER A 65 -11.99 16.81 2.16
C SER A 65 -12.18 16.59 3.66
N SER A 66 -13.02 17.43 4.27
CA SER A 66 -13.27 17.43 5.72
C SER A 66 -13.90 16.13 6.23
N SER A 67 -14.59 15.40 5.36
CA SER A 67 -15.27 14.14 5.64
C SER A 67 -14.94 13.13 4.54
N GLN A 68 -13.80 12.44 4.68
CA GLN A 68 -13.41 11.34 3.80
C GLN A 68 -13.23 10.03 4.56
N ARG A 69 -13.64 8.92 3.93
CA ARG A 69 -13.38 7.56 4.43
C ARG A 69 -12.95 6.67 3.29
N GLN A 70 -11.86 5.93 3.53
CA GLN A 70 -11.36 4.96 2.59
C GLN A 70 -11.51 3.54 3.16
N PHE A 71 -12.15 2.66 2.39
CA PHE A 71 -12.28 1.25 2.73
C PHE A 71 -11.58 0.39 1.69
N GLN A 72 -10.84 -0.60 2.15
CA GLN A 72 -10.10 -1.51 1.28
C GLN A 72 -10.75 -2.87 1.30
N TYR A 73 -10.90 -3.50 0.13
CA TYR A 73 -11.40 -4.87 0.03
C TYR A 73 -12.80 -5.05 0.60
N LEU A 74 -13.74 -4.23 0.12
CA LEU A 74 -15.15 -4.57 0.31
C LEU A 74 -15.44 -5.88 -0.42
N SER A 75 -16.18 -6.75 0.26
CA SER A 75 -16.67 -7.98 -0.34
C SER A 75 -17.54 -7.61 -1.56
N PRO A 76 -17.42 -8.33 -2.69
CA PRO A 76 -18.27 -8.11 -3.87
C PRO A 76 -19.77 -8.18 -3.54
N VAL A 77 -20.12 -8.90 -2.47
CA VAL A 77 -21.50 -9.04 -1.99
C VAL A 77 -21.99 -7.86 -1.14
N ALA A 78 -21.13 -6.87 -0.86
CA ALA A 78 -21.47 -5.58 -0.27
C ALA A 78 -21.65 -4.57 -1.41
N ASN A 79 -22.83 -4.58 -2.02
CA ASN A 79 -23.13 -3.76 -3.19
C ASN A 79 -23.25 -2.27 -2.78
N LEU A 80 -22.30 -1.45 -3.23
CA LEU A 80 -22.28 -0.01 -2.93
C LEU A 80 -23.47 0.72 -3.58
N ALA A 81 -23.94 0.25 -4.74
CA ALA A 81 -25.10 0.81 -5.41
C ALA A 81 -26.38 0.70 -4.57
N ASN A 82 -26.61 -0.46 -3.92
CA ASN A 82 -27.75 -0.62 -3.01
C ASN A 82 -27.63 0.29 -1.79
N THR A 83 -26.40 0.56 -1.33
CA THR A 83 -26.15 1.48 -0.23
C THR A 83 -26.47 2.92 -0.67
N ALA A 84 -26.08 3.30 -1.87
CA ALA A 84 -26.39 4.59 -2.48
C ALA A 84 -27.91 4.81 -2.59
N GLU A 85 -28.64 3.81 -3.08
CA GLU A 85 -30.10 3.84 -3.21
C GLU A 85 -30.80 3.96 -1.86
N ASN A 86 -30.33 3.22 -0.84
CA ASN A 86 -30.86 3.32 0.52
C ASN A 86 -30.63 4.71 1.13
N ILE A 87 -29.47 5.34 0.88
CA ILE A 87 -29.18 6.69 1.35
C ILE A 87 -30.06 7.71 0.61
N ALA A 88 -30.18 7.58 -0.72
CA ALA A 88 -30.97 8.48 -1.54
C ALA A 88 -32.46 8.48 -1.12
N THR A 89 -33.04 7.29 -0.99
CA THR A 89 -34.44 7.10 -0.55
C THR A 89 -34.67 7.60 0.87
N ARG A 90 -33.74 7.38 1.79
CA ARG A 90 -33.86 7.81 3.19
C ARG A 90 -33.72 9.32 3.34
N CYS A 91 -32.75 9.93 2.66
CA CYS A 91 -32.45 11.35 2.79
C CYS A 91 -33.30 12.23 1.87
N GLY A 92 -34.12 11.64 0.99
CA GLY A 92 -34.87 12.38 -0.03
C GLY A 92 -33.97 13.04 -1.07
N SER A 93 -32.85 12.39 -1.38
CA SER A 93 -31.82 12.88 -2.30
C SER A 93 -31.92 12.20 -3.67
N ASP A 94 -31.46 12.87 -4.72
CA ASP A 94 -31.40 12.30 -6.06
C ASP A 94 -30.18 11.36 -6.19
N LEU A 95 -30.38 10.19 -6.80
CA LEU A 95 -29.29 9.23 -7.05
C LEU A 95 -28.71 9.45 -8.45
N VAL A 96 -27.44 9.85 -8.51
CA VAL A 96 -26.71 10.07 -9.75
C VAL A 96 -25.63 8.99 -9.89
N THR A 97 -25.66 8.21 -10.96
CA THR A 97 -24.59 7.24 -11.25
C THR A 97 -23.66 7.81 -12.31
N LEU A 98 -22.36 7.90 -11.99
CA LEU A 98 -21.33 8.44 -12.86
C LEU A 98 -20.30 7.37 -13.20
N THR A 99 -19.84 7.40 -14.45
CA THR A 99 -18.63 6.70 -14.88
C THR A 99 -17.65 7.78 -15.33
N PRO A 100 -16.46 7.90 -14.71
CA PRO A 100 -15.51 8.95 -15.05
C PRO A 100 -15.16 8.95 -16.54
N GLY A 101 -15.20 10.14 -17.17
CA GLY A 101 -15.00 10.30 -18.61
C GLY A 101 -16.26 10.18 -19.48
N SER A 102 -17.41 9.83 -18.90
CA SER A 102 -18.73 10.04 -19.52
C SER A 102 -19.23 11.45 -19.21
N ASN A 103 -20.01 12.05 -20.11
CA ASN A 103 -20.64 13.35 -19.82
C ASN A 103 -21.40 13.26 -18.50
N PRO A 104 -21.14 14.18 -17.55
CA PRO A 104 -21.83 14.15 -16.27
C PRO A 104 -23.33 14.30 -16.51
N GLY A 105 -24.11 13.41 -15.89
CA GLY A 105 -25.56 13.61 -15.79
C GLY A 105 -25.86 14.96 -15.14
N HIS A 106 -26.99 15.56 -15.50
CA HIS A 106 -27.38 16.88 -14.97
C HIS A 106 -27.40 16.87 -13.44
N TYR A 107 -26.46 17.58 -12.83
CA TYR A 107 -26.48 17.89 -11.41
C TYR A 107 -27.51 18.99 -11.17
N THR A 108 -28.55 18.68 -10.42
CA THR A 108 -29.46 19.69 -9.89
C THR A 108 -28.79 20.34 -8.69
N HIS A 109 -28.32 21.57 -8.87
CA HIS A 109 -27.70 22.37 -7.80
C HIS A 109 -28.62 22.58 -6.59
N ASP A 110 -29.94 22.48 -6.79
CA ASP A 110 -30.95 22.80 -5.78
C ASP A 110 -31.38 21.58 -4.95
N SER A 111 -30.91 20.37 -5.28
CA SER A 111 -31.24 19.14 -4.55
C SER A 111 -30.02 18.47 -3.95
N ARG A 112 -30.25 17.71 -2.87
CA ARG A 112 -29.23 16.87 -2.28
C ARG A 112 -28.98 15.69 -3.21
N ASN A 113 -27.71 15.31 -3.39
CA ASN A 113 -27.35 14.29 -4.38
C ASN A 113 -26.52 13.17 -3.75
N VAL A 114 -26.86 11.93 -4.06
CA VAL A 114 -26.03 10.76 -3.80
C VAL A 114 -25.36 10.37 -5.11
N VAL A 115 -24.05 10.51 -5.17
CA VAL A 115 -23.26 10.29 -6.38
C VAL A 115 -22.56 8.95 -6.28
N ASN A 116 -22.93 7.99 -7.11
CA ASN A 116 -22.29 6.68 -7.19
C ASN A 116 -21.32 6.64 -8.38
N ILE A 117 -20.03 6.65 -8.11
CA ILE A 117 -18.96 6.64 -9.11
C ILE A 117 -18.38 5.23 -9.21
N LYS A 118 -18.54 4.61 -10.38
CA LYS A 118 -17.95 3.28 -10.65
C LYS A 118 -16.73 3.40 -11.55
N LEU A 119 -15.57 3.02 -11.02
CA LEU A 119 -14.31 2.98 -11.76
C LEU A 119 -14.07 1.61 -12.41
N PRO A 120 -13.36 1.56 -13.55
CA PRO A 120 -13.03 0.30 -14.19
C PRO A 120 -12.02 -0.55 -13.39
N SER A 121 -12.07 -1.87 -13.61
CA SER A 121 -11.19 -2.85 -12.95
C SER A 121 -9.73 -2.68 -13.33
N LEU A 122 -8.84 -2.77 -12.34
CA LEU A 122 -7.39 -2.64 -12.53
C LEU A 122 -6.73 -3.92 -13.10
N GLU A 123 -7.32 -5.09 -12.87
CA GLU A 123 -6.66 -6.39 -13.10
C GLU A 123 -6.92 -6.97 -14.50
N ASN A 124 -8.08 -6.67 -15.11
CA ASN A 124 -8.56 -7.39 -16.30
C ASN A 124 -8.59 -6.56 -17.60
N GLN A 125 -8.04 -5.34 -17.60
CA GLN A 125 -8.04 -4.50 -18.80
C GLN A 125 -6.74 -4.58 -19.61
N SER A 126 -6.86 -4.71 -20.92
CA SER A 126 -5.74 -4.68 -21.87
C SER A 126 -5.11 -3.28 -21.90
N GLY A 127 -3.80 -3.17 -21.73
CA GLY A 127 -3.04 -1.91 -21.94
C GLY A 127 -2.49 -1.27 -20.65
N GLY A 128 -1.20 -0.96 -20.66
CA GLY A 128 -0.49 -0.25 -19.57
C GLY A 128 -0.16 -1.10 -18.35
N THR A 129 0.73 -0.59 -17.49
CA THR A 129 0.98 -1.21 -16.18
C THR A 129 -0.14 -0.85 -15.21
N ARG A 130 -0.31 -1.63 -14.13
CA ARG A 130 -1.28 -1.32 -13.06
C ARG A 130 -1.11 0.11 -12.54
N LYS A 131 0.14 0.55 -12.38
CA LYS A 131 0.47 1.90 -11.93
C LYS A 131 -0.04 2.97 -12.90
N ASP A 132 0.13 2.76 -14.20
CA ASP A 132 -0.32 3.72 -15.21
C ASP A 132 -1.85 3.85 -15.21
N LYS A 133 -2.57 2.73 -15.05
CA LYS A 133 -4.03 2.74 -14.94
C LYS A 133 -4.52 3.45 -13.69
N VAL A 134 -3.90 3.16 -12.53
CA VAL A 134 -4.21 3.85 -11.28
C VAL A 134 -3.98 5.35 -11.44
N ALA A 135 -2.85 5.75 -12.05
CA ALA A 135 -2.56 7.16 -12.31
C ALA A 135 -3.62 7.80 -13.24
N LEU A 136 -3.98 7.14 -14.35
CA LEU A 136 -4.99 7.61 -15.29
C LEU A 136 -6.35 7.81 -14.63
N TYR A 137 -6.88 6.77 -13.97
CA TYR A 137 -8.18 6.84 -13.31
C TYR A 137 -8.17 7.80 -12.14
N SER A 138 -7.06 7.91 -11.40
CA SER A 138 -6.92 8.88 -10.30
C SER A 138 -6.97 10.32 -10.81
N SER A 139 -6.40 10.60 -11.99
CA SER A 139 -6.46 11.94 -12.60
C SER A 139 -7.87 12.29 -13.04
N GLN A 140 -8.56 11.37 -13.73
CA GLN A 140 -9.95 11.57 -14.17
C GLN A 140 -10.89 11.77 -12.96
N LEU A 141 -10.74 10.94 -11.94
CA LEU A 141 -11.51 11.07 -10.70
C LEU A 141 -11.21 12.38 -9.97
N ALA A 142 -9.96 12.85 -9.98
CA ALA A 142 -9.60 14.11 -9.34
C ALA A 142 -10.30 15.31 -9.98
N ASP A 143 -10.38 15.36 -11.31
CA ASP A 143 -11.06 16.46 -12.00
C ASP A 143 -12.58 16.45 -11.72
N GLU A 144 -13.21 15.26 -11.66
CA GLU A 144 -14.62 15.10 -11.26
C GLU A 144 -14.86 15.50 -9.80
N LEU A 145 -14.01 15.06 -8.88
CA LEU A 145 -14.14 15.41 -7.46
C LEU A 145 -13.90 16.90 -7.21
N ALA A 146 -13.03 17.54 -7.98
CA ALA A 146 -12.83 18.99 -7.92
C ALA A 146 -14.12 19.73 -8.33
N TYR A 147 -14.78 19.28 -9.39
CA TYR A 147 -16.07 19.83 -9.82
C TYR A 147 -17.18 19.58 -8.77
N LEU A 148 -17.24 18.38 -8.19
CA LEU A 148 -18.23 18.08 -7.15
C LEU A 148 -17.97 18.87 -5.86
N ALA A 149 -16.70 19.11 -5.49
CA ALA A 149 -16.35 19.89 -4.32
C ALA A 149 -16.70 21.38 -4.46
N THR A 150 -16.65 21.94 -5.67
CA THR A 150 -17.12 23.31 -5.93
C THR A 150 -18.64 23.41 -5.99
N THR A 151 -19.31 22.36 -6.46
CA THR A 151 -20.77 22.27 -6.56
C THR A 151 -21.41 22.04 -5.19
N TYR A 152 -20.82 21.17 -4.36
CA TYR A 152 -21.33 20.74 -3.06
C TYR A 152 -20.25 20.96 -1.99
N PRO A 153 -20.22 22.14 -1.33
CA PRO A 153 -19.18 22.44 -0.35
C PRO A 153 -19.26 21.51 0.87
N ASN A 154 -20.44 21.09 1.31
CA ASN A 154 -20.61 20.11 2.38
C ASN A 154 -20.82 18.71 1.81
N HIS A 155 -19.74 18.02 1.45
CA HIS A 155 -19.79 16.68 0.87
C HIS A 155 -19.05 15.62 1.72
N LEU A 156 -19.50 14.38 1.58
CA LEU A 156 -18.86 13.18 2.15
C LEU A 156 -18.28 12.34 1.01
N VAL A 157 -17.00 12.00 1.05
CA VAL A 157 -16.38 11.07 0.10
C VAL A 157 -16.11 9.72 0.76
N VAL A 158 -16.69 8.66 0.20
CA VAL A 158 -16.42 7.27 0.59
C VAL A 158 -15.75 6.55 -0.57
N TYR A 159 -14.46 6.30 -0.45
CA TYR A 159 -13.68 5.62 -1.48
C TYR A 159 -13.41 4.17 -1.12
N THR A 160 -13.91 3.25 -1.94
CA THR A 160 -13.89 1.82 -1.68
C THR A 160 -13.18 1.04 -2.79
N GLY A 161 -12.36 0.07 -2.38
CA GLY A 161 -11.82 -0.94 -3.29
C GLY A 161 -12.57 -2.27 -3.16
N THR A 162 -13.04 -2.85 -4.26
CA THR A 162 -13.69 -4.17 -4.26
C THR A 162 -12.76 -5.25 -4.80
N LEU A 163 -12.90 -6.49 -4.32
CA LEU A 163 -12.20 -7.62 -4.94
C LEU A 163 -12.79 -7.91 -6.33
N PRO A 164 -11.97 -8.33 -7.30
CA PRO A 164 -12.48 -8.80 -8.59
C PRO A 164 -13.44 -9.96 -8.38
N SER A 165 -14.54 -9.97 -9.14
CA SER A 165 -15.61 -10.99 -9.04
C SER A 165 -15.15 -12.42 -9.37
N HIS A 166 -13.92 -12.59 -9.85
CA HIS A 166 -13.31 -13.87 -10.22
C HIS A 166 -12.32 -14.43 -9.18
N ALA A 167 -12.07 -13.70 -8.08
CA ALA A 167 -11.20 -14.19 -7.01
C ALA A 167 -11.97 -15.17 -6.10
N PRO A 168 -11.40 -16.33 -5.72
CA PRO A 168 -12.08 -17.29 -4.85
C PRO A 168 -12.39 -16.65 -3.48
N GLU A 169 -13.69 -16.47 -3.22
CA GLU A 169 -14.28 -15.55 -2.24
C GLU A 169 -13.90 -15.76 -0.75
N LEU A 170 -13.27 -16.87 -0.37
CA LEU A 170 -13.25 -17.28 1.05
C LEU A 170 -11.88 -17.25 1.74
N SER A 171 -10.77 -17.28 1.01
CA SER A 171 -9.43 -17.37 1.61
C SER A 171 -8.70 -16.02 1.67
N PHE A 172 -8.84 -15.17 0.65
CA PHE A 172 -8.12 -13.90 0.59
C PHE A 172 -8.69 -12.84 1.55
N ALA A 173 -10.01 -12.65 1.60
CA ALA A 173 -10.62 -11.66 2.50
C ALA A 173 -10.36 -12.00 3.98
N ALA A 174 -10.41 -13.29 4.35
CA ALA A 174 -10.14 -13.75 5.71
C ALA A 174 -8.64 -13.65 6.09
N GLN A 175 -7.72 -14.00 5.19
CA GLN A 175 -6.28 -13.88 5.45
C GLN A 175 -5.78 -12.44 5.47
N HIS A 176 -6.37 -11.55 4.66
CA HIS A 176 -6.01 -10.13 4.66
C HIS A 176 -6.67 -9.35 5.79
N ALA A 177 -7.89 -9.70 6.22
CA ALA A 177 -8.51 -9.12 7.42
C ALA A 177 -7.76 -9.52 8.71
N ALA A 178 -7.24 -10.74 8.79
CA ALA A 178 -6.48 -11.22 9.96
C ALA A 178 -5.09 -10.58 10.12
N ARG A 179 -4.53 -9.93 9.08
CA ARG A 179 -3.25 -9.21 9.14
C ARG A 179 -3.37 -7.74 9.52
N GLN A 180 -4.58 -7.19 9.63
CA GLN A 180 -4.78 -5.76 9.86
C GLN A 180 -4.87 -5.43 11.35
N VAL A 181 -3.84 -4.74 11.80
CA VAL A 181 -3.73 -4.11 13.12
C VAL A 181 -3.93 -2.62 12.95
N PRO A 182 -4.54 -1.94 13.92
CA PRO A 182 -5.15 -0.64 13.72
C PRO A 182 -4.09 0.42 13.45
N THR A 183 -4.05 0.91 12.22
CA THR A 183 -3.49 2.23 11.91
C THR A 183 -4.64 3.08 11.36
N SER A 184 -4.96 4.15 12.09
CA SER A 184 -5.95 5.16 11.75
C SER A 184 -5.87 5.64 10.29
N PRO A 185 -6.97 6.16 9.72
CA PRO A 185 -6.91 6.92 8.49
C PRO A 185 -6.32 8.29 8.84
N VAL A 186 -5.12 8.58 8.37
CA VAL A 186 -4.56 9.89 8.01
C VAL A 186 -3.09 9.64 7.67
N PHE A 187 -2.64 10.27 6.59
CA PHE A 187 -1.25 10.42 6.23
C PHE A 187 -0.46 11.04 7.40
N ASP A 188 0.06 10.23 8.31
CA ASP A 188 1.15 10.57 9.24
C ASP A 188 1.56 9.34 10.06
N ALA A 189 2.66 8.69 9.67
CA ALA A 189 3.48 7.86 10.57
C ALA A 189 4.79 7.47 9.87
N VAL A 190 5.71 8.42 9.88
CA VAL A 190 7.15 8.17 9.91
C VAL A 190 7.44 7.24 11.09
N TYR A 191 7.94 6.03 10.79
CA TYR A 191 8.46 5.00 11.72
C TYR A 191 7.52 4.39 12.80
N ALA A 192 7.49 3.05 12.79
CA ALA A 192 7.16 2.12 13.88
C ALA A 192 5.69 1.95 14.31
N GLN A 193 5.14 0.74 14.12
CA GLN A 193 4.87 -0.23 15.21
C GLN A 193 4.09 -1.45 14.71
N ALA A 194 4.58 -2.62 15.10
CA ALA A 194 3.98 -3.93 14.86
C ALA A 194 2.87 -4.28 15.87
N PRO A 195 2.00 -5.26 15.58
CA PRO A 195 0.84 -5.64 16.39
C PRO A 195 1.13 -6.18 17.79
N LYS A 196 0.31 -5.76 18.75
CA LYS A 196 0.15 -6.36 20.08
C LYS A 196 -0.87 -7.50 19.98
N ASN A 197 -0.55 -8.66 20.57
CA ASN A 197 -1.33 -9.92 20.63
C ASN A 197 -0.96 -11.00 19.61
N VAL A 198 0.33 -11.32 19.54
CA VAL A 198 0.76 -12.73 19.42
C VAL A 198 0.99 -13.21 20.85
N THR A 199 0.44 -14.36 21.22
CA THR A 199 0.78 -15.06 22.47
C THR A 199 2.29 -15.16 22.55
N LEU A 200 2.91 -14.40 23.45
CA LEU A 200 4.34 -14.39 23.61
C LEU A 200 4.78 -15.80 24.08
N PRO A 201 5.58 -16.57 23.33
CA PRO A 201 6.53 -17.42 24.03
C PRO A 201 7.47 -16.47 24.78
N ALA A 202 7.54 -16.61 26.10
CA ALA A 202 8.43 -15.82 26.92
C ALA A 202 9.87 -15.91 26.36
N GLY A 203 10.38 -14.83 25.76
CA GLY A 203 11.66 -14.84 25.06
C GLY A 203 12.11 -13.43 24.64
N GLY A 204 13.43 -13.21 24.70
CA GLY A 204 14.07 -11.89 24.64
C GLY A 204 13.99 -11.15 23.30
N ILE A 205 14.54 -9.92 23.33
CA ILE A 205 14.50 -8.84 22.32
C ILE A 205 14.85 -9.26 20.87
N LEU A 206 15.54 -10.38 20.67
CA LEU A 206 15.90 -10.89 19.34
C LEU A 206 14.73 -11.51 18.55
N HIS A 207 13.58 -11.76 19.18
CA HIS A 207 12.42 -12.37 18.50
C HIS A 207 11.53 -11.37 17.75
N ARG A 208 11.67 -10.07 18.03
CA ARG A 208 10.82 -9.01 17.45
C ARG A 208 11.33 -8.45 16.14
N TYR A 209 12.60 -8.67 15.83
CA TYR A 209 13.19 -8.39 14.52
C TYR A 209 13.53 -9.73 13.87
N GLN A 210 12.76 -10.16 12.88
CA GLN A 210 13.06 -11.30 12.00
C GLN A 210 14.33 -11.08 11.13
N LEU A 211 15.29 -10.27 11.60
CA LEU A 211 16.60 -10.12 10.95
C LEU A 211 17.39 -11.44 10.98
N LEU A 212 17.14 -12.29 11.99
CA LEU A 212 17.74 -13.60 12.15
C LEU A 212 16.71 -14.71 11.85
N THR A 213 16.20 -14.74 10.61
CA THR A 213 15.47 -15.93 10.16
C THR A 213 16.44 -17.14 10.21
N PRO A 214 15.95 -18.35 10.53
CA PRO A 214 16.80 -19.55 10.59
C PRO A 214 17.66 -19.73 9.33
N GLY A 215 17.13 -19.36 8.16
CA GLY A 215 17.90 -19.30 6.91
C GLY A 215 19.11 -18.37 6.97
N ILE A 216 18.93 -17.11 7.40
CA ILE A 216 20.04 -16.14 7.51
C ILE A 216 21.09 -16.62 8.51
N ILE A 217 20.69 -17.21 9.65
CA ILE A 217 21.63 -17.78 10.63
C ILE A 217 22.44 -18.92 10.00
N THR A 218 21.78 -19.84 9.29
CA THR A 218 22.47 -20.97 8.66
C THR A 218 23.45 -20.50 7.58
N VAL A 219 23.06 -19.51 6.77
CA VAL A 219 23.93 -18.93 5.75
C VAL A 219 25.13 -18.23 6.38
N LEU A 220 24.91 -17.45 7.45
CA LEU A 220 25.98 -16.74 8.14
C LEU A 220 26.97 -17.73 8.80
N LEU A 221 26.46 -18.81 9.40
CA LEU A 221 27.30 -19.85 10.03
C LEU A 221 28.14 -20.59 8.98
N VAL A 222 27.53 -20.99 7.85
CA VAL A 222 28.26 -21.62 6.73
C VAL A 222 29.30 -20.66 6.15
N ALA A 223 28.95 -19.38 5.95
CA ALA A 223 29.88 -18.39 5.44
C ALA A 223 31.10 -18.17 6.37
N PHE A 224 30.87 -18.03 7.68
CA PHE A 224 31.96 -17.73 8.63
C PHE A 224 32.77 -18.95 9.06
N PHE A 225 32.16 -20.13 9.18
CA PHE A 225 32.83 -21.32 9.71
C PHE A 225 33.25 -22.32 8.64
N VAL A 226 32.77 -22.19 7.40
CA VAL A 226 33.20 -23.04 6.28
C VAL A 226 33.92 -22.20 5.23
N LEU A 227 33.25 -21.19 4.69
CA LEU A 227 33.79 -20.45 3.54
C LEU A 227 34.99 -19.56 3.92
N PHE A 228 34.88 -18.82 5.02
CA PHE A 228 35.95 -17.95 5.52
C PHE A 228 37.25 -18.67 5.89
N PRO A 229 37.26 -19.80 6.65
CA PRO A 229 38.51 -20.51 6.94
C PRO A 229 39.14 -21.15 5.70
N ILE A 230 38.34 -21.63 4.73
CA ILE A 230 38.86 -22.14 3.45
C ILE A 230 39.60 -21.02 2.70
N VAL A 231 39.00 -19.84 2.63
CA VAL A 231 39.60 -18.66 1.97
C VAL A 231 40.87 -18.21 2.71
N LEU A 232 40.84 -18.15 4.04
CA LEU A 232 42.01 -17.81 4.86
C LEU A 232 43.15 -18.81 4.65
N PHE A 233 42.85 -20.10 4.64
CA PHE A 233 43.83 -21.16 4.37
C PHE A 233 44.41 -21.01 2.96
N GLY A 234 43.56 -20.72 1.97
CA GLY A 234 43.98 -20.41 0.61
C GLY A 234 44.96 -19.23 0.56
N PHE A 235 44.63 -18.10 1.19
CA PHE A 235 45.53 -16.96 1.26
C PHE A 235 46.85 -17.27 1.96
N LYS A 236 46.84 -18.06 3.04
CA LYS A 236 48.07 -18.49 3.72
C LYS A 236 48.93 -19.38 2.82
N ALA A 237 48.31 -20.27 2.04
CA ALA A 237 49.03 -21.10 1.07
C ALA A 237 49.66 -20.27 -0.06
N LEU A 238 48.92 -19.31 -0.64
CA LEU A 238 49.45 -18.42 -1.67
C LEU A 238 50.57 -17.52 -1.12
N ALA A 239 50.41 -16.97 0.08
CA ALA A 239 51.43 -16.14 0.72
C ALA A 239 52.68 -16.93 1.15
N SER A 240 52.58 -18.26 1.31
CA SER A 240 53.71 -19.14 1.61
C SER A 240 54.58 -19.43 0.39
N ILE A 241 54.15 -19.08 -0.82
CA ILE A 241 54.98 -19.18 -2.01
C ILE A 241 56.01 -18.06 -1.94
N GLN A 242 57.10 -18.33 -1.22
CA GLN A 242 58.30 -17.53 -1.32
C GLN A 242 58.90 -17.81 -2.70
N SER A 243 58.81 -16.81 -3.58
CA SER A 243 59.60 -16.81 -4.81
C SER A 243 61.08 -16.82 -4.41
N PRO A 244 61.86 -17.85 -4.80
CA PRO A 244 63.26 -17.94 -4.41
C PRO A 244 64.05 -16.81 -5.07
N LEU A 245 64.24 -15.71 -4.33
CA LEU A 245 65.23 -14.67 -4.63
C LEU A 245 66.61 -15.19 -4.25
N ARG A 246 67.14 -16.11 -5.07
CA ARG A 246 68.57 -16.33 -5.25
C ARG A 246 68.81 -17.28 -6.42
N VAL A 247 68.68 -16.76 -7.63
CA VAL A 247 69.68 -17.10 -8.66
C VAL A 247 70.85 -16.17 -8.38
N GLU A 248 71.68 -16.58 -7.42
CA GLU A 248 72.97 -15.96 -7.17
C GLU A 248 73.75 -16.06 -8.49
N ALA A 249 73.89 -14.94 -9.20
CA ALA A 249 74.71 -14.87 -10.39
C ALA A 249 76.12 -15.35 -10.02
N PRO A 250 76.77 -16.21 -10.82
CA PRO A 250 78.07 -16.75 -10.48
C PRO A 250 79.03 -15.61 -10.18
N LYS A 251 79.72 -15.74 -9.05
CA LYS A 251 80.77 -14.84 -8.56
C LYS A 251 81.59 -14.28 -9.72
N GLY A 252 81.67 -12.94 -9.77
CA GLY A 252 82.54 -12.22 -10.70
C GLY A 252 83.96 -12.79 -10.68
N PHE A 253 84.47 -13.00 -11.87
CA PHE A 253 85.84 -13.39 -12.16
C PHE A 253 86.82 -12.47 -11.41
N SER A 254 87.49 -13.00 -10.38
CA SER A 254 88.56 -12.31 -9.66
C SER A 254 89.85 -12.39 -10.47
N SER A 255 90.12 -11.36 -11.28
CA SER A 255 91.36 -11.23 -12.05
C SER A 255 92.47 -10.55 -11.22
N GLN A 256 92.86 -11.15 -10.10
CA GLN A 256 94.02 -10.72 -9.31
C GLN A 256 94.80 -11.94 -8.84
N ASP A 257 95.33 -12.73 -9.78
CA ASP A 257 96.45 -13.62 -9.48
C ASP A 257 97.24 -13.98 -10.74
N LYS A 258 98.00 -13.01 -11.26
CA LYS A 258 99.24 -13.27 -12.01
C LYS A 258 99.98 -11.97 -12.29
N LYS A 259 100.97 -11.66 -11.47
CA LYS A 259 102.22 -10.98 -11.85
C LYS A 259 103.16 -10.93 -10.64
N ILE A 260 103.79 -12.07 -10.35
CA ILE A 260 105.16 -12.10 -9.81
C ILE A 260 105.88 -13.17 -10.62
N GLN A 261 106.53 -12.71 -11.69
CA GLN A 261 107.80 -13.24 -12.16
C GLN A 261 108.52 -12.12 -12.93
#